data_AF-A0A0N5BTR8-F1
#
_entry.id   AF-A0A0N5BTR8-F1
#
_cell.length_a   1.000
_cell.length_b   1.000
_cell.length_c   1.000
_cell.angle_alpha   90.00
_cell.angle_beta   90.00
_cell.angle_gamma   90.00
#
_symmetry.space_group_name_H-M   'P 1'
#
loop_
_entity.id
_entity.type
_entity.pdbx_description
1 polymer ?
#
loop_
_entity_poly.entity_id
_entity_poly.type
_entity_poly.pdbx_seq_one_letter_code
_entity_poly.pdbx_strand_id
1 'polypeptide(L)'
;LPEFDKMSLSEDHELETIFMQNMKYIYMINDCAFCRLKKIKRIDFSNSTHLYHINSNAFGLIDDRNNVPENLTILNFENCNLTTIDYDLLNWGRLMSLKISGNPLNCDCNLSWLINNKDLHKTFGDILPNCYTPEEFNGKHIHDVVLSECDFIEKSSLWMRFIVIFLLVCGFILIWLFCSGNLNILGKRNIEMPEMGYRNLIITCEDDKAFPIFNDHIIFYLEKFAFFNL
;
A
#
# COMPACT_ATOMS: atom_id res chain seq x y z
N LEU A 1 1.36 -22.71 0.01
CA LEU A 1 1.75 -23.12 1.39
C LEU A 1 0.52 -22.90 2.27
N PRO A 2 0.27 -23.70 3.31
CA PRO A 2 -0.85 -23.44 4.20
C PRO A 2 -0.66 -22.09 4.91
N GLU A 3 -1.68 -21.25 4.83
CA GLU A 3 -1.69 -19.85 5.23
C GLU A 3 -2.98 -19.54 5.99
N PHE A 4 -2.92 -18.56 6.90
CA PHE A 4 -4.13 -18.07 7.55
C PHE A 4 -4.80 -17.05 6.64
N ASP A 5 -5.93 -17.44 6.05
CA ASP A 5 -6.51 -16.78 4.90
C ASP A 5 -7.21 -15.45 5.24
N LYS A 6 -7.31 -14.58 4.23
CA LYS A 6 -7.93 -13.26 4.33
C LYS A 6 -9.38 -13.38 4.75
N MET A 7 -9.80 -12.57 5.73
CA MET A 7 -11.19 -12.57 6.23
C MET A 7 -11.71 -13.94 6.70
N SER A 8 -10.83 -14.89 7.02
CA SER A 8 -11.20 -16.26 7.42
C SER A 8 -12.11 -16.32 8.66
N LEU A 9 -12.10 -15.28 9.49
CA LEU A 9 -12.93 -15.15 10.70
C LEU A 9 -13.94 -14.00 10.60
N SER A 10 -14.25 -13.52 9.40
CA SER A 10 -15.05 -12.30 9.22
C SER A 10 -16.49 -12.40 9.74
N GLU A 11 -17.03 -13.62 9.90
CA GLU A 11 -18.37 -13.88 10.44
C GLU A 11 -18.37 -14.02 11.99
N ASP A 12 -17.20 -14.19 12.61
CA ASP A 12 -17.07 -14.46 14.05
C ASP A 12 -16.94 -13.17 14.88
N HIS A 13 -17.98 -12.34 14.85
CA HIS A 13 -17.99 -11.02 15.50
C HIS A 13 -17.83 -11.05 17.03
N GLU A 14 -18.13 -12.19 17.67
CA GLU A 14 -18.08 -12.39 19.12
C GLU A 14 -16.75 -12.99 19.62
N LEU A 15 -15.82 -13.28 18.72
CA LEU A 15 -14.58 -13.96 19.07
C LEU A 15 -13.68 -13.08 19.94
N GLU A 16 -13.47 -13.49 21.19
CA GLU A 16 -12.61 -12.75 22.13
C GLU A 16 -11.17 -13.26 22.18
N THR A 17 -10.94 -14.54 21.88
CA THR A 17 -9.60 -15.13 21.95
C THR A 17 -9.40 -16.18 20.89
N ILE A 18 -8.22 -16.15 20.26
CA ILE A 18 -7.75 -17.14 19.29
C ILE A 18 -6.54 -17.86 19.87
N PHE A 19 -6.63 -19.19 19.92
CA PHE A 19 -5.52 -20.08 20.28
C PHE A 19 -5.15 -20.95 19.08
N MET A 20 -3.99 -20.69 18.49
CA MET A 20 -3.39 -21.40 17.37
C MET A 20 -1.95 -21.80 17.72
N GLN A 21 -1.81 -22.45 18.88
CA GLN A 21 -0.51 -22.87 19.41
C GLN A 21 -0.02 -24.16 18.74
N ASN A 22 1.29 -24.33 18.63
CA ASN A 22 1.94 -25.53 18.06
C ASN A 22 1.45 -25.88 16.64
N MET A 23 1.12 -24.87 15.83
CA MET A 23 0.63 -25.10 14.47
C MET A 23 1.80 -25.42 13.55
N LYS A 24 1.89 -26.68 13.12
CA LYS A 24 2.99 -27.18 12.28
C LYS A 24 2.91 -26.77 10.81
N TYR A 25 1.74 -26.34 10.36
CA TYR A 25 1.47 -26.11 8.95
C TYR A 25 1.25 -24.64 8.61
N ILE A 26 1.22 -23.75 9.59
CA ILE A 26 1.04 -22.32 9.31
C ILE A 26 2.40 -21.69 9.01
N TYR A 27 2.53 -21.12 7.83
CA TYR A 27 3.77 -20.48 7.38
C TYR A 27 3.68 -18.96 7.37
N MET A 28 2.49 -18.44 7.06
CA MET A 28 2.24 -17.02 6.95
C MET A 28 0.83 -16.64 7.40
N ILE A 29 0.71 -15.42 7.89
CA ILE A 29 -0.58 -14.74 8.15
C ILE A 29 -0.76 -13.69 7.07
N ASN A 30 -1.85 -13.80 6.31
CA ASN A 30 -2.10 -12.95 5.17
C ASN A 30 -2.69 -11.59 5.52
N ASP A 31 -2.75 -10.74 4.50
CA ASP A 31 -3.45 -9.47 4.53
C ASP A 31 -4.88 -9.64 5.07
N CYS A 32 -5.24 -8.78 6.02
CA CYS A 32 -6.59 -8.66 6.55
C CYS A 32 -7.18 -9.99 7.10
N ALA A 33 -6.31 -10.87 7.60
CA ALA A 33 -6.72 -12.15 8.18
C ALA A 33 -7.49 -11.98 9.52
N PHE A 34 -7.23 -10.90 10.27
CA PHE A 34 -7.90 -10.57 11.53
C PHE A 34 -8.78 -9.31 11.45
N CYS A 35 -9.11 -8.85 10.24
CA CYS A 35 -9.99 -7.72 10.05
C CYS A 35 -11.37 -7.94 10.66
N ARG A 36 -11.98 -6.85 11.15
CA ARG A 36 -13.37 -6.79 11.67
C ARG A 36 -13.64 -7.62 12.93
N LEU A 37 -12.61 -8.22 13.52
CA LEU A 37 -12.69 -8.89 14.81
C LEU A 37 -12.72 -7.88 15.95
N LYS A 38 -13.85 -7.18 16.12
CA LYS A 38 -13.97 -6.07 17.08
C LYS A 38 -13.86 -6.47 18.54
N LYS A 39 -14.22 -7.72 18.86
CA LYS A 39 -14.22 -8.24 20.23
C LYS A 39 -12.95 -9.00 20.61
N ILE A 40 -12.03 -9.22 19.67
CA ILE A 40 -10.80 -9.98 19.94
C ILE A 40 -9.93 -9.21 20.93
N LYS A 41 -9.48 -9.92 21.97
CA LYS A 41 -8.61 -9.42 23.04
C LYS A 41 -7.25 -10.12 23.02
N ARG A 42 -7.22 -11.38 22.62
CA ARG A 42 -6.02 -12.21 22.68
C ARG A 42 -5.84 -13.06 21.43
N ILE A 43 -4.62 -13.08 20.91
CA ILE A 43 -4.21 -13.96 19.83
C ILE A 43 -2.91 -14.65 20.23
N ASP A 44 -2.88 -15.98 20.09
CA ASP A 44 -1.77 -16.81 20.55
C ASP A 44 -1.38 -17.85 19.49
N PHE A 45 -0.22 -17.64 18.88
CA PHE A 45 0.41 -18.52 17.89
C PHE A 45 1.66 -19.22 18.44
N SER A 46 1.86 -19.22 19.76
CA SER A 46 3.11 -19.71 20.37
C SER A 46 3.49 -21.13 19.91
N ASN A 47 4.80 -21.34 19.75
CA ASN A 47 5.41 -22.59 19.27
C ASN A 47 5.00 -23.00 17.85
N SER A 48 4.46 -22.08 17.05
CA SER A 48 4.22 -22.32 15.61
C SER A 48 5.51 -22.08 14.83
N THR A 49 6.44 -23.02 14.92
CA THR A 49 7.84 -22.90 14.46
C THR A 49 8.02 -22.67 12.96
N HIS A 50 6.97 -22.84 12.15
CA HIS A 50 7.00 -22.59 10.71
C HIS A 50 6.46 -21.22 10.32
N LEU A 51 5.83 -20.49 11.24
CA LEU A 51 5.32 -19.14 11.00
C LEU A 51 6.51 -18.18 10.89
N TYR A 52 6.80 -17.72 9.68
CA TYR A 52 7.94 -16.83 9.42
C TYR A 52 7.55 -15.43 8.94
N HIS A 53 6.29 -15.25 8.52
CA HIS A 53 5.83 -13.98 7.95
C HIS A 53 4.43 -13.61 8.42
N ILE A 54 4.26 -12.33 8.76
CA ILE A 54 2.96 -11.73 9.07
C ILE A 54 2.84 -10.50 8.16
N ASN A 55 1.79 -10.45 7.35
CA ASN A 55 1.54 -9.30 6.49
C ASN A 55 1.32 -8.03 7.35
N SER A 56 1.88 -6.89 6.96
CA SER A 56 1.74 -5.62 7.68
C SER A 56 0.29 -5.13 7.78
N ASN A 57 -0.60 -5.56 6.89
CA ASN A 57 -2.03 -5.26 6.98
C ASN A 57 -2.86 -6.45 7.52
N ALA A 58 -2.27 -7.43 8.19
CA ALA A 58 -3.01 -8.58 8.74
C ALA A 58 -4.19 -8.18 9.66
N PHE A 59 -4.09 -7.02 10.32
CA PHE A 59 -5.13 -6.45 11.18
C PHE A 59 -5.93 -5.31 10.52
N GLY A 60 -5.70 -5.00 9.25
CA GLY A 60 -6.46 -4.00 8.50
C GLY A 60 -6.14 -2.53 8.83
N LEU A 61 -4.99 -2.24 9.44
CA LEU A 61 -4.61 -0.86 9.82
C LEU A 61 -4.41 0.06 8.62
N ILE A 62 -3.93 -0.48 7.50
CA ILE A 62 -3.57 0.28 6.29
C ILE A 62 -4.82 0.62 5.46
N ASP A 63 -5.79 -0.30 5.37
CA ASP A 63 -6.96 -0.13 4.50
C ASP A 63 -8.05 0.78 5.09
N ASP A 64 -8.61 0.39 6.25
CA ASP A 64 -9.71 1.09 6.90
C ASP A 64 -9.57 0.93 8.41
N ARG A 65 -9.57 2.05 9.14
CA ARG A 65 -9.53 2.07 10.61
C ARG A 65 -10.69 1.28 11.23
N ASN A 66 -11.82 1.16 10.53
CA ASN A 66 -12.95 0.35 10.97
C ASN A 66 -12.67 -1.17 10.93
N ASN A 67 -11.66 -1.62 10.18
CA ASN A 67 -11.28 -3.04 10.17
C ASN A 67 -10.40 -3.42 11.36
N VAL A 68 -9.77 -2.45 12.03
CA VAL A 68 -8.80 -2.71 13.09
C VAL A 68 -9.48 -3.31 14.34
N PRO A 69 -8.90 -4.37 14.92
CA PRO A 69 -9.29 -4.89 16.23
C PRO A 69 -8.92 -3.93 17.37
N GLU A 70 -9.90 -3.21 17.87
CA GLU A 70 -9.69 -2.13 18.85
C GLU A 70 -9.44 -2.61 20.27
N ASN A 71 -9.85 -3.84 20.60
CA ASN A 71 -9.80 -4.42 21.94
C ASN A 71 -8.64 -5.41 22.14
N LEU A 72 -7.78 -5.56 21.13
CA LEU A 72 -6.66 -6.49 21.15
C LEU A 72 -5.59 -5.99 22.13
N THR A 73 -5.31 -6.77 23.17
CA THR A 73 -4.38 -6.41 24.25
C THR A 73 -3.26 -7.41 24.43
N ILE A 74 -3.42 -8.66 23.96
CA ILE A 74 -2.43 -9.73 24.13
C ILE A 74 -2.08 -10.33 22.77
N LEU A 75 -0.81 -10.24 22.40
CA LEU A 75 -0.24 -10.92 21.24
C LEU A 75 0.89 -11.84 21.68
N ASN A 76 0.79 -13.11 21.29
CA ASN A 76 1.80 -14.11 21.58
C ASN A 76 2.24 -14.82 20.30
N PHE A 77 3.48 -14.55 19.90
CA PHE A 77 4.20 -15.17 18.79
C PHE A 77 5.52 -15.79 19.29
N GLU A 78 5.57 -16.25 20.54
CA GLU A 78 6.76 -16.88 21.12
C GLU A 78 7.16 -18.15 20.36
N ASN A 79 8.47 -18.38 20.20
CA ASN A 79 9.04 -19.54 19.51
C ASN A 79 8.46 -19.78 18.11
N CYS A 80 8.25 -18.70 17.36
CA CYS A 80 7.97 -18.74 15.93
C CYS A 80 9.28 -18.52 15.15
N ASN A 81 9.20 -18.37 13.83
CA ASN A 81 10.35 -18.13 12.96
C ASN A 81 10.34 -16.71 12.37
N LEU A 82 9.84 -15.73 13.14
CA LEU A 82 9.72 -14.35 12.69
C LEU A 82 11.09 -13.67 12.70
N THR A 83 11.44 -13.02 11.59
CA THR A 83 12.68 -12.24 11.50
C THR A 83 12.44 -10.75 11.72
N THR A 84 11.20 -10.28 11.57
CA THR A 84 10.84 -8.88 11.77
C THR A 84 9.37 -8.77 12.14
N ILE A 85 8.98 -7.60 12.65
CA ILE A 85 7.60 -7.23 12.95
C ILE A 85 7.42 -5.82 12.40
N ASP A 86 6.41 -5.65 11.54
CA ASP A 86 6.14 -4.37 10.88
C ASP A 86 5.48 -3.38 11.86
N TYR A 87 5.86 -2.11 11.77
CA TYR A 87 5.25 -1.04 12.57
C TYR A 87 3.76 -0.89 12.26
N ASP A 88 3.36 -1.04 10.99
CA ASP A 88 1.99 -0.89 10.53
C ASP A 88 1.10 -2.11 10.83
N LEU A 89 1.67 -3.17 11.46
CA LEU A 89 0.93 -4.39 11.78
C LEU A 89 -0.29 -4.13 12.65
N LEU A 90 -0.15 -3.32 13.70
CA LEU A 90 -1.24 -2.97 14.60
C LEU A 90 -0.98 -1.64 15.30
N ASN A 91 -2.01 -1.11 15.95
CA ASN A 91 -1.83 0.01 16.87
C ASN A 91 -1.23 -0.49 18.20
N TRP A 92 0.10 -0.40 18.30
CA TRP A 92 0.88 -0.85 19.46
C TRP A 92 0.54 -0.17 20.79
N GLY A 93 -0.05 1.04 20.76
CA GLY A 93 -0.31 1.82 21.98
C GLY A 93 -1.35 1.22 22.93
N ARG A 94 -2.12 0.21 22.50
CA ARG A 94 -3.13 -0.48 23.31
C ARG A 94 -2.67 -1.83 23.84
N LEU A 95 -1.52 -2.31 23.37
CA LEU A 95 -1.06 -3.65 23.66
C LEU A 95 -0.53 -3.71 25.10
N MET A 96 -1.02 -4.68 25.87
CA MET A 96 -0.60 -4.91 27.26
C MET A 96 0.47 -5.99 27.34
N SER A 97 0.46 -6.97 26.44
CA SER A 97 1.44 -8.05 26.40
C SER A 97 1.82 -8.41 24.95
N LEU A 98 3.12 -8.36 24.67
CA LEU A 98 3.72 -8.73 23.39
C LEU A 98 4.77 -9.80 23.60
N LYS A 99 4.43 -11.08 23.46
CA LYS A 99 5.40 -12.17 23.62
C LYS A 99 5.98 -12.55 22.27
N ILE A 100 7.26 -12.25 22.06
CA ILE A 100 7.97 -12.47 20.78
C ILE A 100 9.36 -13.09 20.98
N SER A 101 9.67 -13.59 22.18
CA SER A 101 10.92 -14.29 22.45
C SER A 101 11.03 -15.60 21.67
N GLY A 102 12.26 -16.07 21.48
CA GLY A 102 12.53 -17.30 20.72
C GLY A 102 12.36 -17.17 19.20
N ASN A 103 12.24 -15.95 18.68
CA ASN A 103 12.23 -15.66 17.24
C ASN A 103 13.62 -15.21 16.75
N PRO A 104 14.05 -15.57 15.53
CA PRO A 104 15.33 -15.14 14.97
C PRO A 104 15.27 -13.70 14.42
N LEU A 105 15.04 -12.74 15.31
CA LEU A 105 14.80 -11.33 14.94
C LEU A 105 16.04 -10.68 14.33
N ASN A 106 15.83 -9.96 13.23
CA ASN A 106 16.82 -9.14 12.56
C ASN A 106 16.74 -7.71 13.10
N CYS A 107 17.68 -7.34 13.94
CA CYS A 107 17.77 -6.03 14.57
C CYS A 107 18.49 -5.04 13.66
N ASP A 108 17.79 -4.68 12.58
CA ASP A 108 18.19 -3.67 11.62
C ASP A 108 17.27 -2.44 11.67
N CYS A 109 17.37 -1.56 10.68
CA CYS A 109 16.52 -0.38 10.62
C CYS A 109 15.03 -0.68 10.46
N ASN A 110 14.63 -1.83 9.89
CA ASN A 110 13.21 -2.19 9.79
C ASN A 110 12.60 -2.47 11.16
N LEU A 111 13.40 -2.99 12.11
CA LEU A 111 12.98 -3.24 13.49
C LEU A 111 13.30 -2.07 14.44
N SER A 112 13.87 -0.98 13.92
CA SER A 112 14.28 0.19 14.72
C SER A 112 13.13 0.79 15.54
N TRP A 113 11.92 0.77 15.01
CA TRP A 113 10.73 1.26 15.72
C TRP A 113 10.50 0.50 17.03
N LEU A 114 10.73 -0.83 17.04
CA LEU A 114 10.57 -1.68 18.21
C LEU A 114 11.76 -1.54 19.15
N ILE A 115 12.97 -1.49 18.60
CA ILE A 115 14.21 -1.27 19.36
C ILE A 115 14.15 0.05 20.14
N ASN A 116 13.64 1.11 19.52
CA ASN A 116 13.57 2.44 20.15
C ASN A 116 12.34 2.64 21.06
N ASN A 117 11.34 1.74 21.03
CA ASN A 117 10.09 1.90 21.76
C ASN A 117 10.14 1.30 23.18
N LYS A 118 10.64 2.11 24.12
CA LYS A 118 10.80 1.75 25.55
C LYS A 118 9.50 1.38 26.25
N ASP A 119 8.37 1.93 25.82
CA ASP A 119 7.08 1.60 26.43
C ASP A 119 6.63 0.20 26.05
N LEU A 120 6.86 -0.20 24.79
CA LEU A 120 6.53 -1.55 24.33
C LEU A 120 7.44 -2.62 24.96
N HIS A 121 8.69 -2.28 25.31
CA HIS A 121 9.59 -3.20 26.02
C HIS A 121 9.02 -3.69 27.36
N LYS A 122 8.20 -2.87 28.04
CA LYS A 122 7.54 -3.24 29.30
C LYS A 122 6.49 -4.35 29.11
N THR A 123 6.08 -4.63 27.86
CA THR A 123 5.03 -5.59 27.53
C THR A 123 5.56 -6.98 27.16
N PHE A 124 6.89 -7.16 27.06
CA PHE A 124 7.50 -8.42 26.60
C PHE A 124 7.29 -9.63 27.54
N GLY A 125 6.89 -9.40 28.79
CA GLY A 125 6.72 -10.45 29.79
C GLY A 125 8.06 -10.89 30.40
N ASP A 126 8.12 -12.13 30.89
CA ASP A 126 9.25 -12.62 31.69
C ASP A 126 10.48 -12.98 30.83
N ILE A 127 10.27 -13.43 29.59
CA ILE A 127 11.33 -13.85 28.68
C ILE A 127 11.50 -12.77 27.60
N LEU A 128 12.65 -12.10 27.63
CA LEU A 128 12.92 -10.99 26.74
C LEU A 128 13.35 -11.47 25.35
N PRO A 129 12.88 -10.83 24.27
CA PRO A 129 13.35 -11.11 22.93
C PRO A 129 14.80 -10.65 22.73
N ASN A 130 15.53 -11.43 21.95
CA ASN A 130 16.91 -11.16 21.57
C ASN A 130 17.05 -11.10 20.04
N CYS A 131 18.09 -10.43 19.60
CA CYS A 131 18.47 -10.33 18.21
C CYS A 131 19.24 -11.58 17.77
N TYR A 132 18.99 -12.03 16.56
CA TYR A 132 19.74 -13.11 15.92
C TYR A 132 20.72 -12.55 14.87
N THR A 133 20.28 -11.56 14.11
CA THR A 133 21.11 -10.82 13.15
C THR A 133 20.98 -9.31 13.38
N PRO A 134 21.93 -8.49 12.89
CA PRO A 134 23.25 -8.87 12.37
C PRO A 134 24.16 -9.51 13.45
N GLU A 135 25.31 -10.05 13.04
CA GLU A 135 26.27 -10.73 13.93
C GLU A 135 26.68 -9.86 15.14
N GLU A 136 26.78 -8.55 14.94
CA GLU A 136 27.10 -7.53 15.95
C GLU A 136 26.12 -7.49 17.13
N PHE A 137 24.86 -7.87 16.89
CA PHE A 137 23.79 -7.87 17.87
C PHE A 137 23.31 -9.28 18.24
N ASN A 138 23.89 -10.34 17.64
CA ASN A 138 23.49 -11.71 17.92
C ASN A 138 23.55 -12.03 19.42
N GLY A 139 22.42 -12.49 19.97
CA GLY A 139 22.24 -12.81 21.38
C GLY A 139 21.93 -11.62 22.30
N LYS A 140 22.03 -10.37 21.84
CA LYS A 140 21.68 -9.19 22.64
C LYS A 140 20.17 -9.02 22.75
N HIS A 141 19.68 -8.56 23.89
CA HIS A 141 18.27 -8.21 24.03
C HIS A 141 17.93 -6.95 23.22
N ILE A 142 16.71 -6.91 22.67
CA ILE A 142 16.26 -5.79 21.81
C ILE A 142 16.45 -4.43 22.48
N HIS A 143 16.15 -4.33 23.77
CA HIS A 143 16.23 -3.06 24.51
C HIS A 143 17.67 -2.59 24.80
N ASP A 144 18.67 -3.45 24.61
CA ASP A 144 20.10 -3.13 24.78
C ASP A 144 20.78 -2.74 23.46
N VAL A 145 20.08 -2.90 22.33
CA VAL A 145 20.59 -2.55 21.01
C VAL A 145 20.49 -1.05 20.77
N VAL A 146 21.59 -0.47 20.31
CA VAL A 146 21.64 0.91 19.83
C VAL A 146 22.01 0.86 18.36
N LEU A 147 21.05 1.21 17.50
CA LEU A 147 21.30 1.33 16.07
C LEU A 147 21.95 2.69 15.77
N SER A 148 22.88 2.71 14.82
CA SER A 148 23.28 3.96 14.17
C SER A 148 22.09 4.60 13.45
N GLU A 149 22.15 5.91 13.18
CA GLU A 149 21.07 6.67 12.53
C GLU A 149 20.44 5.88 11.36
N CYS A 150 19.20 5.45 11.56
CA CYS A 150 18.39 4.83 10.53
C CYS A 150 17.76 5.94 9.71
N ASP A 151 18.50 6.42 8.72
CA ASP A 151 18.01 7.42 7.78
C ASP A 151 16.91 6.81 6.89
N PHE A 152 15.68 6.89 7.37
CA PHE A 152 14.48 6.66 6.57
C PHE A 152 14.21 7.82 5.58
N ILE A 153 15.00 8.88 5.66
CA ILE A 153 14.90 10.03 4.78
C ILE A 153 15.82 9.79 3.58
N GLU A 154 15.23 9.82 2.38
CA GLU A 154 15.89 10.00 1.06
C GLU A 154 16.00 8.82 0.08
N LYS A 155 15.38 7.64 0.26
CA LYS A 155 15.26 6.73 -0.91
C LYS A 155 14.35 7.30 -2.03
N SER A 156 13.61 8.38 -1.72
CA SER A 156 12.81 9.18 -2.65
C SER A 156 13.41 10.55 -3.02
N SER A 157 14.50 11.01 -2.39
CA SER A 157 15.00 12.38 -2.61
C SER A 157 15.74 12.55 -3.94
N LEU A 158 16.49 11.53 -4.37
CA LEU A 158 17.19 11.61 -5.65
C LEU A 158 16.22 11.78 -6.82
N TRP A 159 15.13 11.00 -6.83
CA TRP A 159 14.07 11.12 -7.84
C TRP A 159 13.36 12.48 -7.74
N MET A 160 13.08 12.99 -6.53
CA MET A 160 12.49 14.31 -6.37
C MET A 160 13.41 15.43 -6.87
N ARG A 161 14.73 15.33 -6.66
CA ARG A 161 15.72 16.26 -7.24
C ARG A 161 15.75 16.18 -8.76
N PHE A 162 15.74 14.98 -9.34
CA PHE A 162 15.68 14.80 -10.79
C PHE A 162 14.37 15.36 -11.38
N ILE A 163 13.23 15.15 -10.72
CA ILE A 163 11.92 15.68 -11.15
C ILE A 163 11.93 17.22 -11.11
N VAL A 164 12.45 17.83 -10.04
CA VAL A 164 12.54 19.30 -9.92
C VAL A 164 13.45 19.87 -11.01
N ILE A 165 14.63 19.29 -11.24
CA ILE A 165 15.54 19.72 -12.31
C ILE A 165 14.87 19.56 -13.68
N PHE A 166 14.20 18.44 -13.92
CA PHE A 166 13.48 18.18 -15.15
C PHE A 166 12.36 19.20 -15.40
N LEU A 167 11.58 19.55 -14.36
CA LEU A 167 10.53 20.56 -14.46
C LEU A 167 11.10 21.96 -14.75
N LEU A 168 12.23 22.32 -14.13
CA LEU A 168 12.92 23.58 -14.42
C LEU A 168 13.42 23.62 -15.87
N VAL A 169 14.10 22.57 -16.34
CA VAL A 169 14.60 22.48 -17.71
C VAL A 169 13.45 22.52 -18.72
N CYS A 170 12.38 21.76 -18.49
CA CYS A 170 11.17 21.82 -19.31
C CYS A 170 10.57 23.23 -19.34
N GLY A 171 10.48 23.90 -18.19
CA GLY A 171 10.04 25.29 -18.11
C GLY A 171 10.90 26.23 -18.95
N PHE A 172 12.23 26.12 -18.85
CA PHE A 172 13.16 26.91 -19.68
C PHE A 172 13.02 26.62 -21.17
N ILE A 173 12.84 25.36 -21.56
CA ILE A 173 12.62 24.97 -22.96
C ILE A 173 11.31 25.55 -23.47
N LEU A 174 10.22 25.46 -22.70
CA LEU A 174 8.92 26.02 -23.09
C LEU A 174 8.98 27.55 -23.24
N ILE A 175 9.64 28.24 -22.30
CA ILE A 175 9.88 29.69 -22.38
C ILE A 175 10.72 30.03 -23.62
N TRP A 176 11.78 29.27 -23.89
CA TRP A 176 12.63 29.48 -25.06
C TRP A 176 11.88 29.24 -26.38
N LEU A 177 11.04 28.20 -26.46
CA LEU A 177 10.20 27.93 -27.63
C LEU A 177 9.15 29.03 -27.87
N PHE A 178 8.59 29.58 -26.79
CA PHE A 178 7.65 30.70 -26.85
C PHE A 178 8.34 32.00 -27.29
N CYS A 179 9.48 32.34 -26.71
CA CYS A 179 10.25 33.54 -27.07
C CYS A 179 10.89 33.47 -28.45
N SER A 180 11.29 32.29 -28.92
CA SER A 180 11.89 32.11 -30.25
C SER A 180 10.86 32.20 -31.39
N GLY A 181 9.57 32.35 -31.08
CA GLY A 181 8.50 32.40 -32.09
C GLY A 181 8.37 31.12 -32.93
N ASN A 182 8.99 30.03 -32.47
CA ASN A 182 9.12 28.77 -33.23
C ASN A 182 7.96 27.80 -32.95
N LEU A 183 7.00 28.20 -32.09
CA LEU A 183 5.70 27.53 -31.94
C LEU A 183 4.84 27.82 -33.18
N ASN A 184 5.18 27.16 -34.29
CA ASN A 184 4.33 27.05 -35.48
C ASN A 184 3.11 26.15 -35.19
N ILE A 185 2.25 26.53 -34.23
CA ILE A 185 0.91 25.95 -34.08
C ILE A 185 -0.05 26.82 -34.88
N LEU A 186 0.13 26.75 -36.20
CA LEU A 186 -0.86 26.91 -37.26
C LEU A 186 -0.04 26.72 -38.53
N GLY A 187 0.24 25.45 -38.85
CA GLY A 187 0.55 25.07 -40.21
C GLY A 187 -0.64 25.45 -41.08
N LYS A 188 -0.68 26.71 -41.54
CA LYS A 188 -1.49 27.15 -42.65
C LYS A 188 -0.88 26.46 -43.87
N ARG A 189 -1.25 25.19 -44.10
CA ARG A 189 -1.02 24.57 -45.40
C ARG A 189 -1.88 25.39 -46.37
N ASN A 190 -1.26 26.32 -47.08
CA ASN A 190 -1.87 26.92 -48.26
C ASN A 190 -1.98 25.79 -49.29
N ILE A 191 -3.08 25.06 -49.25
CA ILE A 191 -3.52 24.25 -50.38
C ILE A 191 -4.16 25.27 -51.32
N GLU A 192 -3.40 25.75 -52.30
CA GLU A 192 -4.03 26.34 -53.49
C GLU A 192 -4.91 25.26 -54.11
N MET A 193 -6.22 25.44 -54.01
CA MET A 193 -7.17 24.62 -54.75
C MET A 193 -7.04 25.02 -56.23
N PRO A 194 -6.69 24.12 -57.16
CA PRO A 194 -6.72 24.46 -58.57
C PRO A 194 -8.15 24.79 -58.99
N GLU A 195 -8.33 25.84 -59.79
CA GLU A 195 -9.60 26.11 -60.48
C GLU A 195 -9.98 24.91 -61.35
N MET A 196 -10.91 24.10 -60.86
CA MET A 196 -11.59 23.11 -61.70
C MET A 196 -12.78 23.81 -62.37
N GLY A 197 -12.60 24.13 -63.64
CA GLY A 197 -13.67 24.64 -64.50
C GLY A 197 -14.70 23.56 -64.76
N TYR A 198 -15.82 23.59 -64.03
CA TYR A 198 -16.98 22.78 -64.36
C TYR A 198 -17.77 23.47 -65.48
N ARG A 199 -17.32 23.30 -66.72
CA ARG A 199 -18.21 23.46 -67.88
C ARG A 199 -18.75 22.09 -68.25
N ASN A 200 -20.07 21.98 -68.08
CA ASN A 200 -20.98 20.97 -68.62
C ASN A 200 -20.99 19.63 -67.89
N LEU A 201 -21.89 19.50 -66.93
CA LEU A 201 -22.76 18.33 -66.83
C LEU A 201 -24.17 18.84 -66.53
N ILE A 202 -24.96 18.94 -67.61
CA ILE A 202 -26.42 19.10 -67.55
C ILE A 202 -26.96 17.71 -67.21
N ILE A 203 -27.54 17.52 -66.02
CA ILE A 203 -28.56 16.49 -65.81
C ILE A 203 -29.63 17.10 -64.88
N THR A 204 -30.85 17.02 -65.36
CA THR A 204 -32.09 17.63 -64.87
C THR A 204 -32.54 17.03 -63.53
N CYS A 205 -33.14 17.87 -62.68
CA CYS A 205 -33.88 17.43 -61.51
C CYS A 205 -35.13 16.67 -61.96
N GLU A 206 -35.27 15.41 -61.56
CA GLU A 206 -36.56 14.73 -61.58
C GLU A 206 -36.63 13.73 -60.41
N ASP A 207 -37.62 14.01 -59.56
CA ASP A 207 -38.41 13.08 -58.75
C ASP A 207 -37.82 12.29 -57.57
N ASP A 208 -38.40 12.66 -56.42
CA ASP A 208 -39.22 11.78 -55.57
C ASP A 208 -38.62 11.10 -54.32
N LYS A 209 -39.32 11.40 -53.22
CA LYS A 209 -39.70 10.54 -52.07
C LYS A 209 -38.60 10.28 -51.03
N ALA A 210 -38.69 10.92 -49.86
CA ALA A 210 -39.51 10.54 -48.70
C ALA A 210 -38.98 9.31 -47.93
N PHE A 211 -38.43 9.51 -46.73
CA PHE A 211 -39.10 9.28 -45.43
C PHE A 211 -38.08 9.36 -44.27
N PRO A 212 -38.52 9.69 -43.04
CA PRO A 212 -37.66 9.93 -41.89
C PRO A 212 -37.82 8.85 -40.77
N ILE A 213 -37.18 9.15 -39.63
CA ILE A 213 -37.49 8.80 -38.23
C ILE A 213 -36.97 7.47 -37.62
N PHE A 214 -36.40 7.64 -36.41
CA PHE A 214 -36.57 6.92 -35.12
C PHE A 214 -35.24 6.40 -34.52
N ASN A 215 -34.65 7.05 -33.49
CA ASN A 215 -34.92 6.93 -32.03
C ASN A 215 -34.76 5.46 -31.55
N ASP A 216 -34.04 5.08 -30.47
CA ASP A 216 -33.94 5.71 -29.15
C ASP A 216 -32.81 5.10 -28.27
N HIS A 217 -32.32 5.93 -27.32
CA HIS A 217 -31.82 5.64 -25.96
C HIS A 217 -30.67 4.65 -25.69
N ILE A 218 -29.53 5.16 -25.18
CA ILE A 218 -29.08 4.99 -23.77
C ILE A 218 -28.39 6.29 -23.30
N ILE A 219 -29.01 6.95 -22.33
CA ILE A 219 -28.39 7.95 -21.44
C ILE A 219 -28.15 7.25 -20.09
N PHE A 220 -27.02 7.61 -19.47
CA PHE A 220 -26.64 7.52 -18.05
C PHE A 220 -25.52 6.54 -17.67
N TYR A 221 -24.68 7.07 -16.75
CA TYR A 221 -23.43 6.61 -16.13
C TYR A 221 -22.14 7.04 -16.86
N LEU A 222 -21.30 7.97 -16.38
CA LEU A 222 -21.21 8.71 -15.11
C LEU A 222 -20.36 9.99 -15.30
N GLU A 223 -20.89 11.12 -14.83
CA GLU A 223 -20.09 12.23 -14.30
C GLU A 223 -19.29 11.76 -13.08
N LYS A 224 -17.96 11.92 -13.12
CA LYS A 224 -17.04 12.25 -11.98
C LYS A 224 -15.60 11.91 -12.34
N PHE A 225 -14.99 12.74 -13.20
CA PHE A 225 -13.52 12.83 -13.30
C PHE A 225 -13.04 14.27 -13.18
N ALA A 226 -13.79 15.08 -12.43
CA ALA A 226 -13.38 16.39 -11.97
C ALA A 226 -13.57 16.42 -10.45
N PHE A 227 -12.50 16.08 -9.71
CA PHE A 227 -12.10 16.65 -8.42
C PHE A 227 -10.92 15.82 -7.88
N PHE A 228 -9.74 16.03 -8.47
CA PHE A 228 -8.45 15.81 -7.83
C PHE A 228 -7.58 17.01 -8.19
N ASN A 229 -7.73 18.08 -7.41
CA ASN A 229 -6.75 19.16 -7.21
C ASN A 229 -7.38 20.20 -6.28
N LEU A 230 -7.19 19.99 -4.97
CA LEU A 230 -6.93 21.00 -3.94
C LEU A 230 -6.45 20.28 -2.68
#